data_AF-A0A2W1K6Q7-F1
#
_entry.id   AF-A0A2W1K6Q7-F1
#
_cell.length_a   1.000
_cell.length_b   1.000
_cell.length_c   1.000
_cell.angle_alpha   90.00
_cell.angle_beta   90.00
_cell.angle_gamma   90.00
#
_symmetry.space_group_name_H-M   'P 1'
#
loop_
_entity.id
_entity.type
_entity.pdbx_description
1 polymer ?
#
loop_
_entity_poly.entity_id
_entity_poly.type
_entity_poly.pdbx_seq_one_letter_code
_entity_poly.pdbx_strand_id
1 'polypeptide(L)'
;MRIAYASDLHLEFDSSLTLTGLSGADVLVLAGDVDTMPEYYAEFLRKLRLAYAGPVIFVLGNHEYYHGVFPDDRQKYRDAIAHDRQAFLLENESVVIGGTRFLGATLWTDFASGKQMRNCRHMMSDFEVIHDGLAPCQGPTVAFSKRWRHGDARLPYS
;
A
#
# COMPACT_ATOMS: atom_id res chain seq x y z
N MET A 1 12.49 -19.01 3.97
CA MET A 1 12.39 -17.55 4.06
C MET A 1 11.60 -17.19 5.30
N ARG A 2 12.10 -16.28 6.14
CA ARG A 2 11.43 -15.71 7.30
C ARG A 2 10.91 -14.32 6.94
N ILE A 3 9.61 -14.12 7.05
CA ILE A 3 8.93 -12.88 6.69
C ILE A 3 8.50 -12.20 7.97
N ALA A 4 8.99 -10.97 8.22
CA ALA A 4 8.40 -10.07 9.19
C ALA A 4 7.31 -9.24 8.50
N TYR A 5 6.26 -8.87 9.22
CA TYR A 5 5.21 -8.04 8.67
C TYR A 5 4.61 -7.10 9.72
N ALA A 6 4.08 -5.97 9.27
CA ALA A 6 3.26 -5.06 10.05
C ALA A 6 2.28 -4.30 9.12
N SER A 7 1.21 -3.75 9.68
CA SER A 7 0.22 -2.89 9.03
C SER A 7 -0.36 -1.95 10.08
N ASP A 8 -1.11 -0.94 9.66
CA ASP A 8 -1.88 -0.06 10.56
C ASP A 8 -0.97 0.57 11.64
N LEU A 9 0.24 0.98 11.23
CA LEU A 9 1.20 1.61 12.14
C LEU A 9 0.72 3.00 12.55
N HIS A 10 0.04 3.69 11.63
CA HIS A 10 -0.47 5.05 11.79
C HIS A 10 0.52 6.00 12.49
N LEU A 11 1.70 6.16 11.91
CA LEU A 11 2.76 6.99 12.46
C LEU A 11 2.37 8.48 12.54
N GLU A 12 1.30 8.89 11.87
CA GLU A 12 0.67 10.20 12.03
C GLU A 12 0.15 10.44 13.45
N PHE A 13 -0.18 9.38 14.20
CA PHE A 13 -0.61 9.47 15.60
C PHE A 13 0.52 9.21 16.58
N ASP A 14 1.46 8.31 16.24
CA ASP A 14 2.63 7.99 17.07
C ASP A 14 3.88 7.74 16.23
N SER A 15 4.60 8.82 15.92
CA SER A 15 5.88 8.77 15.20
C SER A 15 7.05 8.20 16.03
N SER A 16 6.82 7.86 17.31
CA SER A 16 7.82 7.22 18.17
C SER A 16 7.84 5.69 18.05
N LEU A 17 6.80 5.12 17.42
CA LEU A 17 6.69 3.68 17.21
C LEU A 17 7.90 3.15 16.44
N THR A 18 8.53 2.12 17.00
CA THR A 18 9.70 1.47 16.40
C THR A 18 9.43 -0.02 16.26
N LEU A 19 9.70 -0.57 15.07
CA LEU A 19 9.60 -2.01 14.85
C LEU A 19 10.74 -2.74 15.56
N THR A 20 10.39 -3.74 16.36
CA THR A 20 11.34 -4.61 17.07
C THR A 20 11.24 -6.04 16.55
N GLY A 21 12.20 -6.90 16.90
CA GLY A 21 12.14 -8.32 16.53
C GLY A 21 12.44 -8.62 15.05
N LEU A 22 13.02 -7.68 14.30
CA LEU A 22 13.40 -7.87 12.90
C LEU A 22 14.64 -8.74 12.68
N SER A 23 15.31 -9.14 13.78
CA SER A 23 16.51 -9.97 13.71
C SER A 23 16.23 -11.33 13.07
N GLY A 24 16.97 -11.66 12.01
CA GLY A 24 16.81 -12.91 11.27
C GLY A 24 15.61 -12.95 10.32
N ALA A 25 14.92 -11.81 10.09
CA ALA A 25 13.94 -11.69 9.01
C ALA A 25 14.65 -11.49 7.66
N ASP A 26 14.25 -12.27 6.66
CA ASP A 26 14.78 -12.18 5.29
C ASP A 26 14.12 -11.03 4.50
N VAL A 27 12.90 -10.65 4.88
CA VAL A 27 12.12 -9.54 4.28
C VAL A 27 11.14 -8.99 5.32
N LEU A 28 10.91 -7.68 5.30
CA LEU A 28 9.85 -6.99 6.04
C LEU A 28 8.74 -6.55 5.07
N VAL A 29 7.48 -6.83 5.39
CA VAL A 29 6.31 -6.38 4.63
C VAL A 29 5.51 -5.38 5.46
N LEU A 30 5.27 -4.20 4.91
CA LEU A 30 4.46 -3.13 5.48
C LEU A 30 3.18 -3.02 4.64
N ALA A 31 2.09 -3.55 5.17
CA ALA A 31 0.87 -3.88 4.42
C ALA A 31 -0.24 -2.84 4.58
N GLY A 32 0.10 -1.56 4.38
CA GLY A 32 -0.84 -0.43 4.41
C GLY A 32 -0.89 0.31 5.73
N ASP A 33 -1.42 1.54 5.67
CA ASP A 33 -1.68 2.44 6.79
C ASP A 33 -0.44 2.63 7.69
N VAL A 34 0.69 2.95 7.04
CA VAL A 34 1.94 3.29 7.73
C VAL A 34 1.94 4.75 8.13
N ASP A 35 1.66 5.67 7.20
CA ASP A 35 1.56 7.10 7.46
C ASP A 35 0.80 7.81 6.33
N THR A 36 0.07 8.86 6.68
CA THR A 36 -0.63 9.75 5.72
C THR A 36 0.30 10.66 4.88
N MET A 37 1.57 10.80 5.26
CA MET A 37 2.51 11.73 4.62
C MET A 37 3.77 11.05 4.06
N PRO A 38 4.10 11.24 2.76
CA PRO A 38 5.27 10.65 2.13
C PRO A 38 6.62 10.99 2.80
N GLU A 39 6.78 12.18 3.36
CA GLU A 39 7.99 12.59 4.08
C GLU A 39 8.30 11.69 5.29
N TYR A 40 7.26 11.20 5.98
CA TYR A 40 7.43 10.30 7.12
C TYR A 40 7.76 8.88 6.69
N TYR A 41 7.40 8.45 5.48
CA TYR A 41 7.92 7.21 4.90
C TYR A 41 9.45 7.26 4.76
N ALA A 42 9.98 8.39 4.27
CA ALA A 42 11.42 8.56 4.12
C ALA A 42 12.13 8.59 5.49
N GLU A 43 11.57 9.30 6.47
CA GLU A 43 12.11 9.35 7.83
C GLU A 43 12.06 7.97 8.51
N PHE A 44 10.91 7.31 8.45
CA PHE A 44 10.70 5.98 9.01
C PHE A 44 11.67 4.98 8.42
N LEU A 45 11.85 4.97 7.09
CA LEU A 45 12.79 4.08 6.43
C LEU A 45 14.24 4.34 6.88
N ARG A 46 14.65 5.61 7.01
CA ARG A 46 15.98 5.96 7.55
C ARG A 46 16.18 5.45 8.98
N LYS A 47 15.17 5.59 9.84
CA LYS A 47 15.20 5.05 11.22
C LYS A 47 15.25 3.52 11.23
N LEU A 48 14.41 2.88 10.43
CA LEU A 48 14.33 1.41 10.28
C LEU A 48 15.69 0.82 9.87
N ARG A 49 16.43 1.50 8.99
CA ARG A 49 17.76 1.07 8.53
C ARG A 49 18.82 1.00 9.62
N LEU A 50 18.59 1.63 10.78
CA LEU A 50 19.45 1.46 11.95
C LEU A 50 19.33 0.07 12.59
N ALA A 51 18.20 -0.61 12.39
CA ALA A 51 17.91 -1.91 12.98
C ALA A 51 17.75 -3.04 11.94
N TYR A 52 17.53 -2.70 10.67
CA TYR A 52 17.19 -3.68 9.64
C TYR A 52 17.75 -3.33 8.25
N ALA A 53 18.66 -4.17 7.75
CA ALA A 53 19.30 -4.01 6.43
C ALA A 53 18.66 -4.85 5.32
N GLY A 54 17.58 -5.60 5.61
CA GLY A 54 16.94 -6.45 4.61
C GLY A 54 15.95 -5.72 3.71
N PRO A 55 15.45 -6.39 2.65
CA PRO A 55 14.37 -5.89 1.80
C PRO A 55 13.12 -5.48 2.58
N VAL A 56 12.54 -4.34 2.21
CA VAL A 56 11.28 -3.83 2.75
C VAL A 56 10.29 -3.70 1.61
N ILE A 57 9.14 -4.35 1.74
CA ILE A 57 8.03 -4.24 0.79
C ILE A 57 6.97 -3.36 1.43
N PHE A 58 6.48 -2.37 0.70
CA PHE A 58 5.36 -1.53 1.05
C PHE A 58 4.17 -1.84 0.13
N VAL A 59 2.97 -1.79 0.70
CA VAL A 59 1.70 -1.60 -0.01
C VAL A 59 1.03 -0.42 0.69
N LEU A 60 0.40 0.49 -0.07
CA LEU A 60 -0.35 1.60 0.53
C LEU A 60 -1.73 1.10 1.00
N GLY A 61 -2.21 1.62 2.11
CA GLY A 61 -3.57 1.44 2.60
C GLY A 61 -4.45 2.62 2.21
N ASN A 62 -5.58 2.79 2.89
CA ASN A 62 -6.50 3.90 2.65
C ASN A 62 -5.99 5.22 3.25
N HIS A 63 -5.27 5.18 4.38
CA HIS A 63 -4.78 6.39 5.05
C HIS A 63 -3.74 7.14 4.23
N GLU A 64 -2.95 6.45 3.42
CA GLU A 64 -2.02 7.09 2.48
C GLU A 64 -2.72 8.00 1.45
N TYR A 65 -4.03 7.81 1.24
CA TYR A 65 -4.84 8.61 0.33
C TYR A 65 -5.78 9.59 1.05
N TYR A 66 -5.75 9.67 2.39
CA TYR A 66 -6.57 10.66 3.12
C TYR A 66 -6.18 12.08 2.69
N HIS A 67 -7.18 12.85 2.22
CA HIS A 67 -6.99 14.18 1.60
C HIS A 67 -6.12 14.19 0.34
N GLY A 68 -5.83 13.00 -0.21
CA GLY A 68 -5.08 12.79 -1.43
C GLY A 68 -5.96 12.31 -2.58
N VAL A 69 -5.29 11.91 -3.65
CA VAL A 69 -5.93 11.37 -4.87
C VAL A 69 -5.50 9.92 -5.08
N PHE A 70 -6.44 9.00 -5.00
CA PHE A 70 -6.27 7.63 -5.47
C PHE A 70 -6.49 7.54 -6.99
N PRO A 71 -5.66 6.81 -7.74
CA PRO A 71 -4.43 6.15 -7.32
C PRO A 71 -3.17 7.03 -7.50
N ASP A 72 -3.33 8.30 -7.90
CA ASP A 72 -2.23 9.16 -8.39
C ASP A 72 -1.17 9.47 -7.33
N ASP A 73 -1.56 9.63 -6.07
CA ASP A 73 -0.66 9.99 -4.98
C ASP A 73 0.36 8.89 -4.63
N ARG A 74 0.17 7.67 -5.14
CA ARG A 74 1.14 6.57 -4.98
C ARG A 74 2.55 6.95 -5.44
N GLN A 75 2.67 7.83 -6.44
CA GLN A 75 3.97 8.25 -6.96
C GLN A 75 4.75 9.05 -5.91
N LYS A 76 4.08 9.86 -5.08
CA LYS A 76 4.72 10.62 -4.00
C LYS A 76 5.39 9.68 -3.00
N TYR A 77 4.73 8.58 -2.65
CA TYR A 77 5.28 7.54 -1.77
C TYR A 77 6.42 6.76 -2.42
N ARG A 78 6.33 6.45 -3.73
CA ARG A 78 7.48 5.86 -4.46
C ARG A 78 8.70 6.76 -4.38
N ASP A 79 8.52 8.05 -4.66
CA ASP A 79 9.61 9.02 -4.68
C ASP A 79 10.23 9.18 -3.29
N ALA A 80 9.41 9.17 -2.24
CA ALA A 80 9.88 9.24 -0.85
C ALA A 80 10.82 8.10 -0.46
N ILE A 81 10.51 6.86 -0.88
CA ILE A 81 11.35 5.69 -0.56
C ILE A 81 12.47 5.42 -1.58
N ALA A 82 12.49 6.13 -2.72
CA ALA A 82 13.38 5.86 -3.85
C ALA A 82 14.89 5.97 -3.52
N HIS A 83 15.24 6.65 -2.43
CA HIS A 83 16.60 6.74 -1.93
C HIS A 83 17.16 5.40 -1.41
N ASP A 84 16.30 4.40 -1.20
CA ASP A 84 16.64 3.09 -0.69
C ASP A 84 16.45 1.99 -1.74
N ARG A 85 17.55 1.34 -2.13
CA ARG A 85 17.55 0.31 -3.19
C ARG A 85 16.93 -1.02 -2.77
N GLN A 86 16.63 -1.20 -1.49
CA GLN A 86 16.00 -2.39 -0.92
C GLN A 86 14.59 -2.10 -0.40
N ALA A 87 14.01 -0.95 -0.75
CA ALA A 87 12.62 -0.64 -0.50
C ALA A 87 11.80 -0.76 -1.79
N PHE A 88 10.66 -1.46 -1.72
CA PHE A 88 9.81 -1.75 -2.86
C PHE A 88 8.37 -1.37 -2.54
N LEU A 89 7.84 -0.33 -3.16
CA LEU A 89 6.39 -0.08 -3.15
C LEU A 89 5.73 -0.90 -4.25
N LEU A 90 4.74 -1.73 -3.92
CA LEU A 90 4.02 -2.58 -4.86
C LEU A 90 2.56 -2.12 -5.00
N GLU A 91 2.16 -1.80 -6.22
CA GLU A 91 0.77 -1.50 -6.58
C GLU A 91 0.44 -2.18 -7.92
N ASN A 92 -0.27 -3.31 -7.87
CA ASN A 92 -0.45 -4.23 -9.01
C ASN A 92 0.87 -4.69 -9.64
N GLU A 93 1.88 -4.85 -8.80
CA GLU A 93 3.25 -5.19 -9.19
C GLU A 93 3.77 -6.39 -8.38
N SER A 94 4.96 -6.86 -8.78
CA SER A 94 5.63 -7.96 -8.10
C SER A 94 7.12 -7.74 -7.95
N VAL A 95 7.71 -8.30 -6.90
CA VAL A 95 9.16 -8.39 -6.70
C VAL A 95 9.53 -9.82 -6.32
N VAL A 96 10.71 -10.29 -6.77
CA VAL A 96 11.25 -11.60 -6.37
C VAL A 96 12.42 -11.39 -5.42
N ILE A 97 12.31 -11.94 -4.21
CA ILE A 97 13.34 -11.87 -3.17
C ILE A 97 13.64 -13.29 -2.73
N GLY A 98 14.90 -13.70 -2.73
CA GLY A 98 15.31 -15.05 -2.29
C GLY A 98 14.56 -16.19 -2.98
N GLY A 99 14.23 -16.04 -4.28
CA GLY A 99 13.46 -17.02 -5.05
C GLY A 99 11.94 -17.04 -4.79
N THR A 100 11.44 -16.20 -3.87
CA THR A 100 10.00 -16.06 -3.56
C THR A 100 9.43 -14.83 -4.25
N ARG A 101 8.30 -14.96 -4.96
CA ARG A 101 7.60 -13.86 -5.62
C ARG A 101 6.57 -13.26 -4.67
N PHE A 102 6.67 -11.96 -4.42
CA PHE A 102 5.70 -11.15 -3.70
C PHE A 102 4.85 -10.37 -4.69
N LEU A 103 3.53 -10.35 -4.46
CA LEU A 103 2.56 -9.57 -5.21
C LEU A 103 1.95 -8.55 -4.25
N GLY A 104 1.86 -7.28 -4.65
CA GLY A 104 1.25 -6.24 -3.83
C GLY A 104 0.29 -5.38 -4.65
N ALA A 105 -0.88 -5.10 -4.08
CA ALA A 105 -1.91 -4.26 -4.67
C ALA A 105 -2.84 -3.72 -3.58
N THR A 106 -3.24 -2.45 -3.72
CA THR A 106 -4.32 -1.86 -2.94
C THR A 106 -5.65 -2.34 -3.49
N LEU A 107 -6.49 -2.95 -2.65
CA LEU A 107 -7.83 -3.41 -3.04
C LEU A 107 -8.90 -2.57 -2.35
N TRP A 108 -9.96 -2.27 -3.09
CA TRP A 108 -11.12 -1.54 -2.61
C TRP A 108 -12.38 -2.37 -2.76
N THR A 109 -13.28 -2.29 -1.77
CA THR A 109 -14.62 -2.84 -1.92
C THR A 109 -15.43 -2.00 -2.91
N ASP A 110 -16.06 -2.65 -3.89
CA ASP A 110 -16.94 -1.98 -4.86
C ASP A 110 -18.34 -1.72 -4.30
N PHE A 111 -18.61 -2.14 -3.05
CA PHE A 111 -19.89 -2.15 -2.36
C PHE A 111 -21.08 -2.64 -3.21
N ALA A 112 -20.83 -3.47 -4.24
CA ALA A 112 -21.84 -3.81 -5.24
C ALA A 112 -22.98 -4.70 -4.70
N SER A 113 -22.85 -5.25 -3.48
CA SER A 113 -23.69 -6.30 -2.92
C SER A 113 -24.61 -5.82 -1.79
N GLY A 114 -25.88 -5.54 -2.10
CA GLY A 114 -26.96 -5.37 -1.10
C GLY A 114 -27.15 -3.94 -0.56
N LYS A 115 -28.29 -3.69 0.11
CA LYS A 115 -28.65 -2.36 0.63
C LYS A 115 -27.75 -1.93 1.80
N GLN A 116 -27.35 -2.89 2.63
CA GLN A 116 -26.47 -2.71 3.78
C GLN A 116 -25.11 -2.18 3.34
N MET A 117 -24.55 -2.76 2.27
CA MET A 117 -23.25 -2.42 1.74
C MET A 117 -23.23 -1.01 1.11
N ARG A 118 -24.32 -0.60 0.45
CA ARG A 118 -24.48 0.81 0.01
C ARG A 118 -24.55 1.80 1.16
N ASN A 119 -25.18 1.44 2.28
CA ASN A 119 -25.20 2.31 3.46
C ASN A 119 -23.80 2.44 4.07
N CYS A 120 -23.01 1.36 4.12
CA CYS A 120 -21.63 1.40 4.59
C CYS A 120 -20.79 2.43 3.82
N ARG A 121 -20.97 2.54 2.50
CA ARG A 121 -20.28 3.56 1.68
C ARG A 121 -20.48 4.99 2.20
N HIS A 122 -21.68 5.33 2.66
CA HIS A 122 -22.00 6.67 3.16
C HIS A 122 -21.59 6.90 4.62
N MET A 123 -21.15 5.85 5.31
CA MET A 123 -20.74 5.91 6.73
C MET A 123 -19.23 5.71 6.91
N MET A 124 -18.50 5.40 5.85
CA MET A 124 -17.05 5.19 5.88
C MET A 124 -16.35 6.42 5.34
N SER A 125 -15.56 7.07 6.21
CA SER A 125 -14.82 8.30 5.91
C SER A 125 -13.94 8.16 4.66
N ASP A 126 -13.38 6.97 4.41
CA ASP A 126 -12.56 6.69 3.22
C ASP A 126 -13.25 7.12 1.93
N PHE A 127 -14.55 6.82 1.79
CA PHE A 127 -15.33 7.09 0.57
C PHE A 127 -15.87 8.53 0.50
N GLU A 128 -15.62 9.33 1.54
CA GLU A 128 -15.93 10.76 1.62
C GLU A 128 -14.68 11.62 1.41
N VAL A 129 -13.54 11.20 1.98
CA VAL A 129 -12.31 12.01 2.10
C VAL A 129 -11.30 11.71 0.99
N ILE A 130 -11.33 10.51 0.40
CA ILE A 130 -10.39 10.11 -0.65
C ILE A 130 -10.98 10.45 -2.03
N HIS A 131 -10.22 11.20 -2.82
CA HIS A 131 -10.61 11.53 -4.20
C HIS A 131 -10.14 10.44 -5.17
N ASP A 132 -11.00 10.02 -6.10
CA ASP A 132 -10.69 8.97 -7.09
C ASP A 132 -10.09 9.51 -8.41
N GLY A 133 -9.75 10.80 -8.44
CA GLY A 133 -9.20 11.49 -9.62
C GLY A 133 -10.19 11.63 -10.79
N LEU A 134 -11.42 11.15 -10.65
CA LEU A 134 -12.48 11.32 -11.65
C LEU A 134 -13.26 12.61 -11.32
N ALA A 135 -13.54 13.42 -12.35
CA ALA A 135 -14.52 14.50 -12.20
C ALA A 135 -15.82 13.93 -11.61
N PRO A 136 -16.57 14.67 -10.77
CA PRO A 136 -17.74 14.15 -10.07
C PRO A 136 -18.67 13.46 -11.05
N CYS A 137 -18.69 12.13 -10.98
CA CYS A 137 -19.47 11.30 -11.88
C CYS A 137 -20.94 11.52 -11.50
N GLN A 138 -21.68 12.17 -12.39
CA GLN A 138 -23.14 12.22 -12.37
C GLN A 138 -23.67 10.79 -12.65
N GLY A 139 -23.62 9.88 -11.67
CA GLY A 139 -24.18 8.53 -11.81
C GLY A 139 -23.55 7.46 -10.91
N PRO A 140 -24.28 6.38 -10.59
CA PRO A 140 -23.92 5.46 -9.53
C PRO A 140 -23.04 4.31 -10.05
N THR A 141 -21.79 4.57 -10.48
CA THR A 141 -20.78 3.49 -10.55
C THR A 141 -19.37 4.07 -10.71
N VAL A 142 -18.61 4.10 -9.62
CA VAL A 142 -17.14 4.12 -9.71
C VAL A 142 -16.71 2.69 -9.47
N ALA A 143 -16.30 2.00 -10.53
CA ALA A 143 -15.69 0.69 -10.43
C ALA A 143 -14.20 0.90 -10.10
N PHE A 144 -13.84 0.80 -8.82
CA PHE A 144 -12.44 0.63 -8.43
C PHE A 144 -11.89 -0.62 -9.15
N SER A 145 -10.79 -0.46 -9.87
CA SER A 145 -10.47 -1.30 -11.02
C SER A 145 -10.38 -2.79 -10.70
N LYS A 146 -11.29 -3.59 -11.26
CA LYS A 146 -11.13 -5.04 -11.43
C LYS A 146 -10.11 -5.31 -12.52
N ARG A 147 -8.81 -5.28 -12.21
CA ARG A 147 -7.78 -5.67 -13.19
C ARG A 147 -6.73 -6.62 -12.66
N TRP A 148 -7.19 -7.75 -12.13
CA TRP A 148 -6.56 -9.04 -12.42
C TRP A 148 -7.50 -9.83 -13.32
N ARG A 149 -7.43 -9.62 -14.63
CA ARG A 149 -8.02 -10.56 -15.59
C ARG A 149 -6.96 -11.62 -15.88
N HIS A 150 -7.30 -12.89 -15.62
CA HIS A 150 -6.53 -14.06 -16.04
C HIS A 150 -6.06 -13.88 -17.50
N GLY A 151 -4.77 -13.61 -17.75
CA GLY A 151 -4.27 -13.39 -19.11
C GLY A 151 -2.76 -13.17 -19.26
N ASP A 152 -2.10 -12.45 -18.35
CA ASP A 152 -0.71 -12.00 -18.57
C ASP A 152 0.38 -12.84 -17.89
N ALA A 153 0.05 -14.05 -17.45
CA ALA A 153 1.05 -15.05 -17.06
C ALA A 153 1.54 -15.84 -18.30
N ARG A 154 2.13 -15.16 -19.29
CA ARG A 154 2.97 -15.84 -20.29
C ARG A 154 4.43 -15.71 -19.86
N LEU A 155 4.96 -16.82 -19.34
CA LEU A 155 6.39 -17.02 -19.09
C LEU A 155 7.15 -16.99 -20.41
N PRO A 156 8.22 -16.18 -20.59
CA PRO A 156 9.19 -16.40 -21.65
C PRO A 156 10.24 -17.39 -21.12
N TYR A 157 10.00 -18.68 -21.33
CA TYR A 157 11.07 -19.67 -21.39
C TYR A 157 10.93 -20.41 -22.73
N SER A 158 11.85 -20.10 -23.63
CA SER A 158 12.31 -20.94 -24.75
C SER A 158 13.77 -20.63 -24.98
#